data_AF-A0A0Q6ARJ8-F1
#
_entry.id   AF-A0A0Q6ARJ8-F1
#
_cell.length_a   1.000
_cell.length_b   1.000
_cell.length_c   1.000
_cell.angle_alpha   90.00
_cell.angle_beta   90.00
_cell.angle_gamma   90.00
#
_symmetry.space_group_name_H-M   'P 1'
#
loop_
_entity.id
_entity.type
_entity.pdbx_description
1 polymer ?
#
loop_
_entity_poly.entity_id
_entity_poly.type
_entity_poly.pdbx_seq_one_letter_code
_entity_poly.pdbx_strand_id
1 'polypeptide(L)'
;MQLGPVLSAPPPATVAAPDFGAMVMAGLRGVDAKLASADALVRRFAVGDDVPLHQVTIALEQARLSVELAMQVRARLVEGYRELMNMQL
;
A
#
# COMPACT_ATOMS: atom_id res chain seq x y z
N MET A 1 -1.25 41.09 41.07
CA MET A 1 -0.80 39.69 40.86
C MET A 1 -2.02 38.79 41.02
N GLN A 2 -2.97 38.80 40.09
CA GLN A 2 -2.94 38.14 38.77
C GLN A 2 -3.09 36.62 38.91
N LEU A 3 -4.32 36.14 38.78
CA LEU A 3 -4.61 34.78 38.33
C LEU A 3 -5.66 34.93 37.21
N GLY A 4 -5.15 34.97 35.98
CA GLY A 4 -5.95 34.97 34.78
C GLY A 4 -6.68 33.64 34.59
N PRO A 5 -7.58 33.56 33.60
CA PRO A 5 -8.41 32.40 33.35
C PRO A 5 -7.53 31.24 32.87
N VAL A 6 -7.65 30.07 33.51
CA VAL A 6 -7.04 28.85 32.99
C VAL A 6 -7.73 28.49 31.69
N LEU A 7 -7.06 28.79 30.57
CA LEU A 7 -7.46 28.31 29.26
C LEU A 7 -7.28 26.78 29.29
N SER A 8 -8.39 26.04 29.45
CA SER A 8 -8.39 24.60 29.26
C SER A 8 -7.92 24.29 27.85
N ALA A 9 -6.74 23.70 27.73
CA ALA A 9 -6.24 23.18 26.46
C ALA A 9 -7.21 22.10 25.95
N PRO A 10 -7.63 22.13 24.68
CA PRO A 10 -8.39 21.04 24.10
C PRO A 10 -7.57 19.75 24.16
N PRO A 11 -8.22 18.58 24.36
CA PRO A 11 -7.53 17.30 24.38
C PRO A 11 -6.75 17.11 23.08
N PRO A 12 -5.58 16.45 23.11
CA PRO A 12 -4.85 16.14 21.90
C PRO A 12 -5.79 15.33 21.00
N ALA A 13 -6.16 15.92 19.86
CA ALA A 13 -6.88 15.20 18.83
C ALA A 13 -6.02 13.98 18.48
N THR A 14 -6.48 12.81 18.91
CA THR A 14 -5.86 11.54 18.54
C THR A 14 -6.11 11.41 17.05
N VAL A 15 -5.17 11.88 16.23
CA VAL A 15 -5.15 11.57 14.82
C VAL A 15 -5.00 10.06 14.78
N ALA A 16 -6.12 9.37 14.55
CA ALA A 16 -6.13 7.93 14.39
C ALA A 16 -5.24 7.64 13.18
N ALA A 17 -3.99 7.23 13.45
CA ALA A 17 -3.10 6.75 12.42
C ALA A 17 -3.83 5.62 11.70
N PRO A 18 -3.83 5.59 10.35
CA PRO A 18 -4.49 4.54 9.62
C PRO A 18 -3.99 3.19 10.14
N ASP A 19 -4.94 2.31 10.47
CA ASP A 19 -4.62 0.97 10.92
C ASP A 19 -3.66 0.30 9.93
N PHE A 20 -2.63 -0.36 10.45
CA PHE A 20 -1.61 -1.01 9.64
C PHE A 20 -2.24 -2.05 8.71
N GLY A 21 -3.26 -2.78 9.18
CA GLY A 21 -4.04 -3.70 8.35
C GLY A 21 -4.72 -2.99 7.18
N ALA A 22 -5.33 -1.83 7.42
CA ALA A 22 -5.92 -1.01 6.38
C ALA A 22 -4.90 -0.51 5.35
N MET A 23 -3.68 -0.15 5.78
CA MET A 23 -2.59 0.25 4.88
C MET A 23 -2.14 -0.92 3.99
N VAL A 24 -1.94 -2.10 4.56
CA VAL A 24 -1.57 -3.31 3.80
C VAL A 24 -2.67 -3.67 2.78
N MET A 25 -3.93 -3.64 3.20
CA MET A 25 -5.07 -3.91 2.32
C MET A 25 -5.22 -2.85 1.21
N ALA A 26 -4.92 -1.58 1.49
CA ALA A 26 -4.86 -0.55 0.47
C ALA A 26 -3.71 -0.81 -0.52
N GLY A 27 -2.54 -1.21 -0.03
CA GLY A 27 -1.39 -1.58 -0.86
C GLY A 27 -1.71 -2.76 -1.78
N LEU A 28 -2.32 -3.82 -1.28
CA LEU A 28 -2.73 -4.99 -2.09
C LEU A 28 -3.73 -4.61 -3.18
N ARG A 29 -4.72 -3.77 -2.87
CA ARG A 29 -5.64 -3.22 -3.90
C ARG A 29 -4.89 -2.39 -4.94
N GLY A 30 -3.86 -1.65 -4.54
CA GLY A 30 -2.99 -0.93 -5.45
C GLY A 30 -2.19 -1.84 -6.39
N VAL A 31 -1.73 -2.99 -5.91
CA VAL A 31 -1.05 -4.01 -6.74
C VAL A 31 -2.02 -4.58 -7.78
N ASP A 32 -3.23 -4.95 -7.36
CA ASP A 32 -4.28 -5.47 -8.25
C ASP A 32 -4.65 -4.47 -9.34
N ALA A 33 -4.82 -3.19 -8.98
CA ALA A 33 -5.09 -2.12 -9.94
C ALA A 33 -3.97 -1.96 -10.98
N LYS A 34 -2.70 -2.07 -10.57
CA LYS A 34 -1.55 -2.01 -11.49
C LYS A 34 -1.50 -3.21 -12.43
N LEU A 35 -1.79 -4.42 -11.94
CA LEU A 35 -1.91 -5.63 -12.77
C LEU A 35 -3.02 -5.47 -13.80
N ALA A 36 -4.21 -5.06 -13.38
CA ALA A 36 -5.34 -4.84 -14.27
C ALA A 36 -5.05 -3.78 -15.34
N SER A 37 -4.36 -2.69 -14.95
CA SER A 37 -3.94 -1.64 -15.88
C SER A 37 -2.93 -2.14 -16.90
N ALA A 38 -1.93 -2.93 -16.47
CA ALA A 38 -0.93 -3.50 -17.38
C ALA A 38 -1.60 -4.45 -18.38
N ASP A 39 -2.48 -5.34 -17.92
CA ASP A 39 -3.23 -6.26 -18.78
C ASP A 39 -4.15 -5.54 -19.77
N ALA A 40 -4.76 -4.43 -19.36
CA ALA A 40 -5.58 -3.60 -20.25
C ALA A 40 -4.72 -2.99 -21.36
N LEU A 41 -3.55 -2.44 -21.02
CA LEU A 41 -2.62 -1.84 -22.00
C LEU A 41 -2.05 -2.88 -22.96
N VAL A 42 -1.68 -4.07 -22.47
CA VAL A 42 -1.23 -5.19 -23.30
C VAL A 42 -2.32 -5.59 -24.29
N ARG A 43 -3.56 -5.73 -23.83
CA ARG A 43 -4.69 -6.09 -24.71
C ARG A 43 -4.94 -5.04 -25.78
N ARG A 44 -4.95 -3.76 -25.41
CA ARG A 44 -5.13 -2.64 -26.35
C ARG A 44 -4.02 -2.60 -27.39
N PHE A 45 -2.77 -2.74 -26.96
CA PHE A 45 -1.64 -2.83 -27.87
C PHE A 45 -1.75 -4.04 -28.82
N ALA A 46 -2.16 -5.21 -28.31
CA ALA A 46 -2.30 -6.43 -29.13
C ALA A 46 -3.41 -6.35 -30.18
N VAL A 47 -4.48 -5.57 -29.94
CA VAL A 47 -5.55 -5.34 -30.93
C VAL A 47 -5.22 -4.22 -31.92
N GLY A 48 -4.04 -3.60 -31.81
CA GLY A 48 -3.58 -2.55 -32.71
C GLY A 48 -4.16 -1.16 -32.42
N ASP A 49 -4.67 -0.92 -31.20
CA ASP A 49 -4.93 0.46 -30.75
C ASP A 49 -3.62 1.27 -30.77
N ASP A 50 -3.74 2.59 -30.93
CA ASP A 50 -2.63 3.57 -30.86
C ASP A 50 -2.11 3.73 -29.41
N VAL A 51 -1.69 2.62 -28.80
CA VAL A 51 -1.03 2.59 -27.49
C VAL A 51 0.47 2.56 -27.74
N PRO A 52 1.22 3.57 -27.29
CA PRO A 52 2.67 3.55 -27.42
C PRO A 52 3.27 2.38 -26.65
N LEU A 53 4.14 1.60 -27.30
CA LEU A 53 4.81 0.43 -26.70
C LEU A 53 5.47 0.74 -25.35
N HIS A 54 6.07 1.93 -25.20
CA HIS A 54 6.73 2.34 -23.96
C HIS A 54 5.76 2.42 -22.77
N GLN A 55 4.48 2.74 -22.98
CA GLN A 55 3.50 2.77 -21.89
C GLN A 55 3.16 1.37 -21.42
N VAL A 56 3.06 0.41 -22.35
CA VAL A 56 2.82 -1.00 -22.05
C VAL A 56 3.97 -1.56 -21.22
N THR A 57 5.22 -1.34 -21.66
CA THR A 57 6.39 -1.84 -20.95
C THR A 57 6.54 -1.17 -19.58
N ILE A 58 6.33 0.14 -19.46
CA ILE A 58 6.35 0.83 -18.16
C ILE A 58 5.29 0.26 -17.22
N ALA A 59 4.06 0.05 -17.70
CA ALA A 59 2.99 -0.49 -16.87
C ALA A 59 3.30 -1.93 -16.40
N LEU A 60 3.87 -2.76 -17.27
CA LEU A 60 4.32 -4.10 -16.92
C LEU A 60 5.42 -4.09 -15.86
N GLU A 61 6.43 -3.22 -16.00
CA GLU A 61 7.50 -3.08 -15.00
C GLU A 61 6.95 -2.58 -13.65
N GLN A 62 6.05 -1.61 -13.67
CA GLN A 62 5.40 -1.13 -12.45
C GLN A 62 4.58 -2.23 -11.75
N ALA A 63 3.84 -3.03 -12.52
CA ALA A 63 3.09 -4.17 -11.99
C ALA A 63 4.05 -5.22 -11.38
N ARG A 64 5.11 -5.58 -12.10
CA ARG A 64 6.15 -6.51 -11.64
C ARG A 64 6.76 -6.07 -10.31
N LEU A 65 7.28 -4.85 -10.22
CA LEU A 65 7.88 -4.30 -9.00
C LEU A 65 6.89 -4.24 -7.84
N SER A 66 5.62 -3.94 -8.12
CA SER A 66 4.58 -3.88 -7.09
C SER A 66 4.26 -5.26 -6.51
N VAL A 67 4.23 -6.30 -7.34
CA VAL A 67 4.06 -7.69 -6.90
C VAL A 67 5.27 -8.17 -6.09
N GLU A 68 6.48 -7.85 -6.53
CA GLU A 68 7.71 -8.16 -5.77
C GLU A 68 7.67 -7.55 -4.37
N LEU A 69 7.29 -6.28 -4.27
CA LEU A 69 7.12 -5.60 -2.99
C LEU A 69 6.03 -6.29 -2.13
N ALA A 70 4.90 -6.64 -2.72
CA ALA A 70 3.81 -7.32 -2.00
C ALA A 70 4.26 -8.67 -1.41
N MET A 71 5.08 -9.42 -2.16
CA MET A 71 5.66 -10.68 -1.69
C MET A 71 6.62 -10.47 -0.51
N GLN A 72 7.42 -9.41 -0.53
CA GLN A 72 8.30 -9.05 0.60
C GLN A 72 7.49 -8.69 1.86
N VAL A 73 6.44 -7.89 1.71
CA VAL A 73 5.55 -7.55 2.83
C VAL A 73 4.88 -8.81 3.38
N ARG A 74 4.33 -9.67 2.51
CA ARG A 74 3.76 -10.96 2.92
C ARG A 74 4.76 -11.80 3.70
N ALA A 75 5.99 -11.92 3.22
CA ALA A 75 7.03 -12.67 3.92
C ALA A 75 7.29 -12.12 5.32
N ARG A 76 7.43 -10.78 5.44
CA ARG A 76 7.67 -10.13 6.74
C ARG A 76 6.50 -10.28 7.71
N LEU A 77 5.26 -10.26 7.22
CA LEU A 77 4.07 -10.50 8.04
C LEU A 77 4.03 -11.92 8.60
N VAL A 78 4.33 -12.92 7.76
CA VAL A 78 4.40 -14.32 8.18
C VAL A 78 5.52 -14.53 9.20
N GLU A 79 6.67 -13.89 8.99
CA GLU A 79 7.80 -13.97 9.91
C GLU A 79 7.50 -13.28 11.25
N GLY A 80 6.94 -12.07 11.24
CA GLY A 80 6.54 -11.36 12.46
C GLY A 80 5.48 -12.14 13.26
N TYR A 81 4.55 -12.82 12.58
CA TYR A 81 3.60 -13.71 13.24
C TYR A 81 4.29 -14.91 13.91
N ARG A 82 5.24 -15.56 13.22
CA ARG A 82 6.03 -16.67 13.78
C ARG A 82 6.89 -16.23 14.96
N GLU A 83 7.48 -15.06 14.89
CA GLU A 83 8.31 -14.49 15.96
C GLU A 83 7.49 -14.23 17.24
N LEU A 84 6.27 -13.69 17.09
CA LEU A 84 5.32 -13.56 18.21
C LEU A 84 4.99 -14.91 18.87
N MET A 85 4.76 -15.95 18.06
CA MET A 85 4.46 -17.30 18.57
C MET A 85 5.65 -17.93 19.30
N ASN A 86 6.88 -17.70 18.81
CA ASN A 86 8.10 -18.25 19.41
C ASN A 86 8.52 -17.54 20.69
N MET A 87 8.03 -16.33 20.99
CA MET A 87 8.30 -15.63 22.25
C MET A 87 7.49 -16.17 23.45
N GLN A 88 6.44 -16.96 23.22
CA GLN A 88 5.52 -17.46 24.26
C GLN A 88 5.74 -18.94 24.64
N LEU A 89 6.73 -19.62 24.03
CA LEU A 89 7.19 -20.95 24.45
C LEU A 89 8.47 -20.82 25.27
#